data_AF-A0A7K0SQ65-F1
#
_entry.id   AF-A0A7K0SQ65-F1
#
_cell.length_a   1.000
_cell.length_b   1.000
_cell.length_c   1.000
_cell.angle_alpha   90.00
_cell.angle_beta   90.00
_cell.angle_gamma   90.00
#
_symmetry.space_group_name_H-M   'P 1'
#
loop_
_entity.id
_entity.type
_entity.pdbx_description
1 polymer ?
#
loop_
_entity_poly.entity_id
_entity_poly.type
_entity_poly.pdbx_seq_one_letter_code
_entity_poly.pdbx_strand_id
1 'polypeptide(L)' 'MATSDFSRRVTGAWLEDHDPGDRRFLNVGDLELESGEILPNVTIAYQSWGTLN' A
#
# COMPACT_ATOMS: atom_id res chain seq x y z
N MET A 1 -14.35 16.43 -23.35
CA MET A 1 -13.81 16.11 -22.01
C MET A 1 -14.40 14.77 -21.61
N ALA A 2 -13.63 13.69 -21.77
CA ALA A 2 -14.06 12.36 -21.31
C ALA A 2 -13.59 12.21 -19.86
N THR A 3 -14.52 12.24 -18.92
CA THR A 3 -14.30 11.85 -17.53
C THR A 3 -13.84 10.40 -17.53
N SER A 4 -12.62 10.15 -17.07
CA SER A 4 -11.97 8.83 -17.09
C SER A 4 -12.69 7.82 -16.20
N ASP A 5 -13.43 6.91 -16.82
CA ASP A 5 -14.11 5.75 -16.21
C ASP A 5 -13.14 4.60 -15.82
N PHE A 6 -11.91 4.95 -15.42
CA PHE A 6 -10.93 3.95 -14.95
C PHE A 6 -11.10 3.59 -13.47
N SER A 7 -11.68 4.50 -12.67
CA SER A 7 -11.90 4.34 -11.22
C SER A 7 -12.86 3.19 -10.85
N ARG A 8 -13.62 2.64 -11.81
CA ARG A 8 -14.62 1.60 -11.55
C ARG A 8 -14.30 0.23 -12.15
N ARG A 9 -13.05 -0.02 -12.56
CA ARG A 9 -12.67 -1.38 -12.99
C ARG A 9 -12.39 -2.24 -11.77
N VAL A 10 -13.16 -3.32 -11.59
CA VAL A 10 -12.89 -4.32 -10.56
C VAL A 10 -11.64 -5.09 -10.97
N THR A 11 -10.50 -4.76 -10.37
CA THR A 11 -9.19 -5.36 -10.67
C THR A 11 -8.85 -6.54 -9.75
N GLY A 12 -9.60 -6.71 -8.65
CA GLY A 12 -9.22 -7.60 -7.54
C GLY A 12 -8.09 -7.04 -6.66
N ALA A 13 -7.48 -5.92 -7.06
CA ALA A 13 -6.49 -5.23 -6.24
C ALA A 13 -7.18 -4.38 -5.16
N TRP A 14 -6.53 -4.27 -4.00
CA TRP A 14 -6.84 -3.21 -3.05
C TRP A 14 -6.34 -1.88 -3.63
N LEU A 15 -7.13 -0.83 -3.50
CA LEU A 15 -6.83 0.53 -3.94
C LEU A 15 -6.84 1.44 -2.70
N GLU A 16 -6.18 2.59 -2.77
CA GLU A 16 -6.05 3.51 -1.62
C GLU A 16 -7.40 4.04 -1.10
N ASP A 17 -8.43 4.04 -1.95
CA ASP A 17 -9.80 4.43 -1.63
C ASP A 17 -10.65 3.26 -1.09
N HIS A 18 -10.14 2.03 -1.13
CA HIS A 18 -10.80 0.87 -0.53
C HIS A 18 -10.58 0.83 0.98
N ASP A 19 -11.54 0.21 1.69
CA ASP A 19 -11.44 0.03 3.13
C ASP A 19 -10.13 -0.70 3.50
N PRO A 20 -9.31 -0.14 4.41
CA PRO A 20 -8.02 -0.72 4.76
C PRO A 20 -8.12 -1.95 5.68
N GLY A 21 -9.30 -2.24 6.25
CA GLY A 21 -9.48 -3.20 7.33
C GLY A 21 -8.62 -2.85 8.55
N ASP A 22 -8.08 -3.86 9.21
CA ASP A 22 -7.22 -3.70 10.40
C ASP A 22 -5.75 -3.39 10.07
N ARG A 23 -5.43 -3.11 8.80
CA ARG A 23 -4.05 -2.81 8.39
C ARG A 23 -3.62 -1.47 8.95
N ARG A 24 -2.39 -1.43 9.43
CA ARG A 24 -1.66 -0.23 9.80
C ARG A 24 -0.67 0.10 8.69
N PHE A 25 -0.39 1.38 8.49
CA PHE A 25 0.51 1.85 7.46
C PHE A 25 1.71 2.53 8.11
N LEU A 26 2.92 2.14 7.70
CA LEU A 26 4.18 2.71 8.17
C LEU A 26 4.96 3.25 6.98
N ASN A 27 5.26 4.54 6.99
CA ASN A 27 6.21 5.11 6.05
C ASN A 27 7.64 4.78 6.52
N VAL A 28 8.41 4.11 5.67
CA VAL A 28 9.79 3.69 5.95
C VAL A 28 10.83 4.54 5.23
N GLY A 29 10.40 5.56 4.48
CA GLY A 29 11.26 6.41 3.66
C GLY A 29 11.78 5.68 2.43
N ASP A 30 12.99 6.01 2.01
CA ASP A 30 13.62 5.40 0.84
C ASP A 30 14.06 3.97 1.16
N LEU A 31 13.72 3.03 0.28
CA LEU A 31 14.04 1.61 0.42
C LEU A 31 14.98 1.16 -0.70
N GLU A 32 16.20 0.78 -0.35
CA GLU A 32 17.13 0.14 -1.26
C GLU A 32 16.75 -1.34 -1.46
N LEU A 33 16.65 -1.76 -2.71
CA LEU A 33 16.35 -3.13 -3.11
C LEU A 33 17.61 -3.96 -3.30
N GLU A 34 17.49 -5.28 -3.29
CA GLU A 34 18.62 -6.18 -3.57
C GLU A 34 19.22 -6.00 -4.98
N SER A 35 18.46 -5.42 -5.92
CA SER A 35 18.95 -5.03 -7.25
C SER A 35 19.92 -3.84 -7.21
N GLY A 36 20.01 -3.12 -6.08
CA GLY A 36 20.70 -1.84 -5.95
C GLY A 36 19.85 -0.61 -6.37
N GLU A 37 18.59 -0.82 -6.76
CA GLU A 37 17.66 0.29 -7.04
C GLU A 37 17.06 0.85 -5.75
N ILE A 38 16.64 2.12 -5.78
CA ILE A 38 15.97 2.80 -4.66
C ILE A 38 14.51 3.04 -5.00
N LEU A 39 13.61 2.58 -4.13
CA LEU A 39 12.22 3.01 -4.12
C LEU A 39 12.08 4.22 -3.19
N PRO A 40 11.70 5.40 -3.69
CA PRO A 40 11.56 6.58 -2.85
C PRO A 40 10.27 6.54 -2.02
N ASN A 41 10.33 7.03 -0.79
CA ASN A 41 9.16 7.30 0.07
C ASN A 41 8.14 6.12 0.18
N VAL A 42 8.63 4.93 0.49
CA VAL A 42 7.84 3.71 0.58
C VAL A 42 6.97 3.69 1.83
N THR A 43 5.72 3.26 1.66
CA THR A 43 4.79 2.96 2.76
C THR A 43 4.44 1.48 2.77
N ILE A 44 4.57 0.85 3.94
CA ILE A 44 4.28 -0.57 4.15
C ILE A 44 2.98 -0.72 4.91
N ALA A 45 2.05 -1.53 4.36
CA ALA A 45 0.87 -1.99 5.07
C ALA A 45 1.17 -3.26 5.86
N TYR A 46 0.80 -3.32 7.13
CA TYR A 46 1.01 -4.49 7.98
C TYR A 46 -0.15 -4.70 8.97
N GLN A 47 -0.26 -5.91 9.50
CA GLN A 47 -1.19 -6.23 10.58
C GLN A 47 -0.47 -7.16 11.57
N SER A 48 -0.77 -7.01 12.85
CA SER A 48 -0.27 -7.87 13.93
C SER A 48 -1.44 -8.43 14.72
N TRP A 49 -1.29 -9.63 15.27
CA TRP A 49 -2.31 -10.30 16.08
C TRP A 49 -1.75 -10.73 17.43
N GLY A 50 -2.52 -10.45 18.49
CA GLY A 50 -2.10 -10.70 19.87
C GLY A 50 -1.08 -9.68 20.39
N THR A 51 -0.64 -9.90 21.63
CA THR A 51 0.41 -9.13 22.30
C THR A 51 1.45 -10.09 22.86
N LEU A 52 2.70 -9.64 22.97
CA LEU A 52 3.75 -10.44 23.62
C LEU A 52 3.43 -10.57 25.13
N ASN A 53 3.59 -11.77 25.69
CA ASN A 53 3.34 -12.10 27.10
C ASN A 53 4.56 -11.87 27.98
#